data_AF-A0A956YYM6-F1
#
_entry.id   AF-A0A956YYM6-F1
#
_cell.length_a   1.000
_cell.length_b   1.000
_cell.length_c   1.000
_cell.angle_alpha   90.00
_cell.angle_beta   90.00
_cell.angle_gamma   90.00
#
_symmetry.space_group_name_H-M   'P 1'
#
loop_
_entity.id
_entity.type
_entity.pdbx_description
1 polymer ?
#
loop_
_entity_poly.entity_id
_entity_poly.type
_entity_poly.pdbx_seq_one_letter_code
_entity_poly.pdbx_strand_id
1 'polypeptide(L)'
;MCDDNAVPVRCPSCDGYGWISDVFDGEGECDWCQGIGYVCRDEQAVDHPIPLKRLPALAEKLEALEAERLRELGYTGQAKKPWDQAIRQARGKLLDGKD
;
A
#
# COMPACT_ATOMS: atom_id res chain seq x y z
N MET A 1 11.26 -4.67 12.78
CA MET A 1 10.87 -3.23 12.69
C MET A 1 10.83 -2.85 11.22
N CYS A 2 9.97 -1.92 10.81
CA CYS A 2 9.88 -1.47 9.42
C CYS A 2 11.12 -0.65 8.99
N ASP A 3 12.23 -1.32 8.72
CA ASP A 3 13.48 -0.74 8.26
C ASP A 3 13.49 -0.53 6.73
N ASP A 4 14.65 -0.12 6.19
CA ASP A 4 14.85 0.17 4.77
C ASP A 4 14.70 -1.05 3.85
N ASN A 5 14.93 -2.26 4.38
CA ASN A 5 14.82 -3.52 3.65
C ASN A 5 13.44 -4.14 3.76
N ALA A 6 12.61 -3.68 4.70
CA ALA A 6 11.29 -4.23 4.93
C ALA A 6 10.37 -4.12 3.69
N VAL A 7 9.69 -5.21 3.37
CA VAL A 7 8.83 -5.32 2.18
C VAL A 7 7.36 -5.20 2.59
N PRO A 8 6.57 -4.30 1.96
CA PRO A 8 5.13 -4.27 2.18
C PRO A 8 4.48 -5.58 1.73
N VAL A 9 3.66 -6.16 2.59
CA VAL A 9 2.86 -7.37 2.34
C VAL A 9 1.43 -7.13 2.79
N ARG A 10 0.46 -7.88 2.24
CA ARG A 10 -0.94 -7.77 2.65
C ARG A 10 -1.07 -8.02 4.14
N CYS A 11 -1.85 -7.19 4.81
CA CYS A 11 -2.15 -7.36 6.22
C CYS A 11 -2.92 -8.67 6.41
N PRO A 12 -2.41 -9.64 7.20
CA PRO A 12 -3.10 -10.92 7.42
C PRO A 12 -4.39 -10.75 8.24
N SER A 13 -4.51 -9.67 9.01
CA SER A 13 -5.67 -9.43 9.87
C SER A 13 -6.90 -8.94 9.11
N CYS A 14 -6.73 -8.30 7.95
CA CYS A 14 -7.83 -7.75 7.15
C CYS A 14 -7.72 -8.10 5.67
N ASP A 15 -6.89 -9.07 5.30
CA ASP A 15 -6.69 -9.55 3.92
C ASP A 15 -6.49 -8.43 2.88
N GLY A 16 -5.73 -7.39 3.24
CA GLY A 16 -5.47 -6.28 2.32
C GLY A 16 -6.56 -5.21 2.24
N TYR A 17 -7.72 -5.38 2.89
CA TYR A 17 -8.82 -4.43 2.77
C TYR A 17 -8.61 -3.17 3.60
N GLY A 18 -7.90 -3.25 4.73
CA GLY A 18 -7.72 -2.12 5.65
C GLY A 18 -8.91 -1.90 6.59
N TRP A 19 -10.07 -2.46 6.29
CA TRP A 19 -11.21 -2.53 7.20
C TRP A 19 -11.53 -3.99 7.56
N ILE A 20 -12.22 -4.17 8.68
CA ILE A 20 -12.81 -5.44 9.10
C ILE A 20 -14.32 -5.20 9.21
N SER A 21 -15.11 -6.09 8.61
CA SER A 21 -16.56 -6.10 8.81
C SER A 21 -16.90 -7.22 9.79
N ASP A 22 -17.41 -6.88 10.96
CA ASP A 22 -18.10 -7.83 11.83
C ASP A 22 -19.62 -7.60 11.71
N VAL A 23 -20.38 -8.69 11.63
CA VAL A 23 -21.85 -8.67 11.59
C VAL A 23 -22.46 -8.13 12.89
N PHE A 24 -21.70 -8.06 13.99
CA PHE A 24 -22.14 -7.52 15.27
C PHE A 24 -21.70 -6.08 15.52
N ASP A 25 -20.48 -5.71 15.12
CA ASP A 25 -19.84 -4.46 15.55
C ASP A 25 -19.81 -3.37 14.46
N GLY A 26 -20.15 -3.72 13.21
CA GLY A 26 -20.14 -2.82 12.07
C GLY A 26 -18.83 -2.84 11.28
N GLU A 27 -18.64 -1.85 10.40
CA GLU A 27 -17.39 -1.66 9.65
C GLU A 27 -16.41 -0.83 10.49
N GLY A 28 -15.24 -1.40 10.78
CA GLY A 28 -14.17 -0.75 11.52
C GLY A 28 -12.85 -0.76 10.75
N GLU A 29 -12.00 0.24 10.97
CA GLU A 29 -10.62 0.20 10.50
C GLU A 29 -9.89 -0.97 11.16
N CYS A 30 -9.02 -1.65 10.40
CA CYS A 30 -8.19 -2.71 10.95
C CYS A 30 -7.12 -2.09 11.86
N ASP A 31 -7.23 -2.31 13.17
CA ASP A 31 -6.31 -1.77 14.18
C ASP A 31 -4.83 -2.12 13.92
N TRP A 32 -4.57 -3.31 13.36
CA TRP A 32 -3.20 -3.78 13.14
C TRP A 32 -2.47 -2.98 12.05
N CYS A 33 -3.11 -2.78 10.91
CA CYS A 33 -2.54 -1.99 9.81
C CYS A 33 -2.97 -0.52 9.82
N GLN A 34 -3.79 -0.11 10.79
CA GLN A 34 -4.35 1.24 10.92
C GLN A 34 -4.99 1.72 9.60
N GLY A 35 -5.86 0.88 9.03
CA GLY A 35 -6.57 1.23 7.79
C GLY A 35 -5.78 1.07 6.49
N ILE A 36 -4.46 0.83 6.53
CA ILE A 36 -3.60 0.83 5.32
C ILE A 36 -3.86 -0.39 4.43
N GLY A 37 -4.28 -1.52 5.00
CA GLY A 37 -4.39 -2.81 4.31
C GLY A 37 -3.06 -3.55 4.15
N TYR A 38 -1.92 -2.91 4.41
CA TYR A 38 -0.59 -3.50 4.29
C TYR A 38 0.21 -3.34 5.59
N VAL A 39 1.07 -4.33 5.84
CA VAL A 39 2.08 -4.35 6.89
C VAL A 39 3.45 -4.52 6.25
N CYS A 40 4.54 -4.33 6.97
CA CYS A 40 5.86 -4.64 6.44
C CYS A 40 6.45 -5.87 7.09
N ARG A 41 7.06 -6.71 6.26
CA ARG A 41 7.78 -7.90 6.69
C ARG A 41 9.26 -7.59 6.81
N ASP A 42 9.84 -7.84 7.98
CA ASP A 42 11.28 -7.68 8.20
C ASP A 42 12.09 -8.91 7.76
N GLU A 43 13.41 -8.84 7.91
CA GLU A 43 14.34 -9.89 7.49
C GLU A 43 14.15 -11.22 8.25
N GLN A 44 13.49 -11.18 9.41
CA GLN A 44 13.13 -12.36 10.21
C GLN A 44 11.74 -12.90 9.83
N ALA A 45 11.14 -12.41 8.75
CA ALA A 45 9.80 -12.74 8.29
C ALA A 45 8.69 -12.38 9.30
N VAL A 46 8.93 -11.40 10.18
CA VAL A 46 7.95 -10.90 11.13
C VAL A 46 7.23 -9.69 10.54
N ASP A 47 5.91 -9.70 10.63
CA ASP A 47 5.04 -8.63 10.14
C ASP A 47 4.88 -7.52 11.20
N HIS A 48 5.08 -6.27 10.78
CA HIS A 48 4.96 -5.08 11.63
C HIS A 48 4.05 -4.03 10.98
N PRO A 49 3.32 -3.22 11.78
CA PRO A 49 2.63 -2.05 11.26
C PRO A 49 3.59 -1.11 10.53
N ILE A 50 3.15 -0.53 9.41
CA ILE A 50 3.95 0.46 8.67
C ILE A 50 3.88 1.80 9.41
N PRO A 51 5.01 2.36 9.88
CA PRO A 51 5.01 3.69 10.50
C PRO A 51 4.62 4.77 9.48
N LEU A 52 3.81 5.76 9.87
CA LEU A 52 3.35 6.84 8.98
C LEU A 52 4.50 7.55 8.24
N LYS A 53 5.63 7.76 8.92
CA LYS A 53 6.84 8.36 8.33
C LYS A 53 7.45 7.57 7.16
N ARG A 54 7.14 6.29 7.03
CA ARG A 54 7.60 5.39 5.96
C ARG A 54 6.67 5.41 4.74
N LEU A 55 5.43 5.88 4.90
CA LEU A 55 4.46 5.91 3.80
C LEU A 55 4.98 6.63 2.55
N PRO A 56 5.63 7.81 2.63
CA PRO A 56 6.16 8.47 1.43
C PRO A 56 7.19 7.61 0.68
N ALA A 57 8.02 6.85 1.38
CA ALA A 57 9.03 5.99 0.78
C ALA A 57 8.45 4.69 0.19
N LEU A 58 7.27 4.27 0.66
CA LEU A 58 6.59 3.04 0.24
C LEU A 58 5.44 3.28 -0.73
N ALA A 59 5.06 4.53 -0.99
CA ALA A 59 3.87 4.88 -1.75
C ALA A 59 3.80 4.19 -3.12
N GLU A 60 4.89 4.19 -3.91
CA GLU A 60 4.91 3.52 -5.22
C GLU A 60 4.68 2.00 -5.10
N LYS A 61 5.28 1.37 -4.09
CA LYS A 61 5.14 -0.08 -3.87
C LYS A 61 3.72 -0.42 -3.42
N LEU A 62 3.15 0.37 -2.51
CA LEU A 62 1.78 0.20 -2.01
C LEU A 62 0.76 0.37 -3.14
N GLU A 63 0.91 1.38 -3.99
CA GLU A 63 0.06 1.56 -5.17
C GLU A 63 0.14 0.39 -6.16
N ALA A 64 1.35 -0.14 -6.40
CA ALA A 64 1.53 -1.28 -7.28
C ALA A 64 0.86 -2.55 -6.72
N LEU A 65 1.01 -2.80 -5.42
CA LEU A 65 0.37 -3.91 -4.72
C LEU A 65 -1.16 -3.79 -4.75
N GLU A 66 -1.70 -2.59 -4.57
CA GLU A 66 -3.15 -2.41 -4.62
C GLU A 66 -3.70 -2.58 -6.05
N ALA A 67 -2.98 -2.12 -7.06
CA ALA A 67 -3.35 -2.37 -8.45
C ALA A 67 -3.30 -3.87 -8.81
N GLU A 68 -2.38 -4.64 -8.22
CA GLU A 68 -2.36 -6.11 -8.34
C GLU A 68 -3.55 -6.75 -7.62
N ARG A 69 -3.83 -6.35 -6.37
CA ARG A 69 -4.96 -6.85 -5.59
C ARG A 69 -6.29 -6.61 -6.30
N LEU A 70 -6.51 -5.41 -6.83
CA LEU A 70 -7.72 -5.09 -7.59
C LEU A 70 -7.86 -6.01 -8.81
N ARG A 71 -6.78 -6.30 -9.53
CA ARG A 71 -6.80 -7.22 -10.68
C ARG A 71 -7.17 -8.65 -10.25
N GLU A 72 -6.67 -9.11 -9.10
CA GLU A 72 -7.06 -10.41 -8.53
C GLU A 72 -8.54 -10.48 -8.16
N LEU A 73 -9.11 -9.36 -7.71
CA LEU A 73 -10.56 -9.22 -7.48
C LEU A 73 -11.39 -9.11 -8.77
N GLY A 74 -10.75 -9.23 -9.94
CA GLY A 74 -11.41 -9.15 -11.25
C GLY A 74 -11.61 -7.72 -11.76
N TYR A 75 -11.02 -6.71 -11.12
CA TYR A 75 -11.02 -5.34 -11.64
C TYR A 75 -10.13 -5.24 -12.88
N THR A 76 -10.74 -4.91 -14.02
CA THR A 76 -10.04 -4.72 -15.31
C THR A 76 -9.88 -3.25 -15.69
N GLY A 77 -10.37 -2.32 -14.86
CA GLY A 77 -10.27 -0.89 -15.09
C GLY A 77 -8.83 -0.39 -14.96
N GLN A 78 -8.52 0.69 -15.67
CA GLN A 78 -7.30 1.45 -15.48
C GLN A 78 -7.62 2.72 -14.68
N ALA A 79 -6.62 3.27 -13.98
CA ALA A 79 -6.77 4.56 -13.32
C ALA A 79 -7.29 5.58 -14.35
N LYS A 80 -8.39 6.27 -14.04
CA LYS A 80 -9.09 7.16 -14.98
C LYS A 80 -8.22 8.35 -15.44
N LYS A 81 -7.26 8.75 -14.61
CA LYS A 81 -6.30 9.83 -14.89
C LYS A 81 -4.91 9.48 -14.35
N PRO A 82 -4.16 8.58 -15.02
CA PRO A 82 -2.83 8.18 -14.56
C PRO A 82 -1.85 9.37 -14.55
N TRP A 83 -2.09 10.39 -15.39
CA TRP A 83 -1.27 11.60 -15.50
C TRP A 83 -1.44 12.57 -14.32
N ASP A 84 -2.50 12.48 -13.51
CA ASP A 84 -2.72 13.33 -12.32
C ASP A 84 -2.06 12.74 -11.06
N GLN A 85 -1.50 11.53 -11.15
CA GLN A 85 -0.79 10.92 -10.03
C GLN A 85 0.58 11.57 -9.92
N ALA A 86 0.75 12.44 -8.93
CA ALA A 86 2.00 13.17 -8.66
C ALA A 86 3.22 12.24 -8.57
N ILE A 87 3.02 11.01 -8.09
CA ILE A 87 4.05 9.98 -8.01
C ILE A 87 4.56 9.53 -9.40
N ARG A 88 3.67 9.49 -10.41
CA ARG A 88 4.03 9.17 -11.81
C ARG A 88 4.64 10.37 -12.53
N GLN A 89 4.31 11.59 -12.13
CA GLN A 89 4.93 12.81 -12.66
C GLN A 89 6.38 12.99 -12.17
N ALA A 90 6.70 12.55 -10.94
CA ALA A 90 8.07 12.58 -10.41
C ALA A 90 9.04 11.77 -11.29
N ARG A 91 8.57 10.67 -11.88
CA ARG A 91 9.33 9.84 -12.80
C ARG A 91 9.62 10.51 -14.16
N GLY A 92 8.81 11.48 -14.58
CA GLY A 92 9.07 12.31 -15.76
C GLY A 92 10.14 13.38 -15.53
N LYS A 93 10.13 14.03 -14.35
CA LYS A 93 11.15 15.05 -13.99
C LYS A 93 12.56 14.49 -13.78
N LEU A 94 12.70 13.22 -13.39
CA LEU A 94 14.01 12.56 -13.29
C LEU A 94 14.58 12.12 -14.65
N LEU A 95 13.76 12.07 -15.71
CA LEU A 95 14.20 11.74 -17.08
C LEU A 95 14.43 12.99 -17.94
N ASP A 96 13.80 14.12 -17.61
CA ASP A 96 14.01 15.42 -18.26
C ASP A 96 15.15 16.23 -17.63
N GLY A 97 16.27 15.57 -17.36
CA GLY A 97 17.53 16.23 -17.01
C GLY A 97 17.86 17.35 -17.99
N LYS A 98 17.60 18.59 -17.58
CA LYS A 98 18.27 19.78 -18.04
C LYS A 98 18.63 20.60 -16.82
N ASP A 99 19.93 20.80 -16.67
CA ASP A 99 20.58 21.73 -15.75
C ASP A 99 19.97 23.15 -15.85
#